data_AF-F4ZZA2-F1
#
_entry.id   AF-F4ZZA2-F1
#
_cell.length_a   1.000
_cell.length_b   1.000
_cell.length_c   1.000
_cell.angle_alpha   90.00
_cell.angle_beta   90.00
_cell.angle_gamma   90.00
#
_symmetry.space_group_name_H-M   'P 1'
#
loop_
_entity.id
_entity.type
_entity.pdbx_description
1 polymer ?
#
loop_
_entity_poly.entity_id
_entity_poly.type
_entity_poly.pdbx_seq_one_letter_code
_entity_poly.pdbx_strand_id
1 'polypeptide(L)'
;LEENAVPSLAVRWKGKNAEELTDSVEFFRDIVTGPFEKFIQVKMILPLTGKQYSEKVVENCAAYWKAIGAYSDAEAKALDKFLEVFQTESFPPGASILFTQAPLGSLTISFTKDDSIPEVGSAVIEHKPLSEA
;
A
#
# COMPACT_ATOMS: atom_id res chain seq x y z
N LEU A 1 -1.80 13.97 -9.06
CA LEU A 1 -2.01 12.57 -8.63
C LEU A 1 -3.30 11.98 -9.20
N GLU A 2 -4.44 12.66 -9.02
CA GLU A 2 -5.74 12.18 -9.52
C GLU A 2 -5.91 12.19 -11.06
N GLU A 3 -5.14 13.02 -11.79
CA GLU A 3 -5.44 13.36 -13.19
C GLU A 3 -5.42 12.16 -14.16
N ASN A 4 -4.70 11.08 -13.83
CA ASN A 4 -4.56 9.92 -14.71
C ASN A 4 -5.43 8.71 -14.31
N ALA A 5 -5.93 8.65 -13.06
CA ALA A 5 -6.69 7.49 -12.58
C ALA A 5 -8.09 7.43 -13.20
N VAL A 6 -8.80 8.55 -13.18
CA VAL A 6 -10.15 8.67 -13.75
C VAL A 6 -10.19 8.32 -15.25
N PRO A 7 -9.39 8.92 -16.14
CA PRO A 7 -9.42 8.57 -17.55
C PRO A 7 -8.99 7.11 -17.81
N SER A 8 -8.04 6.58 -17.03
CA SER A 8 -7.60 5.18 -17.14
C SER A 8 -8.73 4.20 -16.82
N LEU A 9 -9.39 4.37 -15.67
CA LEU A 9 -10.47 3.49 -15.22
C LEU A 9 -11.75 3.64 -16.06
N ALA A 10 -12.02 4.85 -16.58
CA ALA A 10 -13.23 5.14 -17.35
C ALA A 10 -13.35 4.33 -18.65
N VAL A 11 -12.25 3.82 -19.20
CA VAL A 11 -12.26 2.96 -20.41
C VAL A 11 -13.13 1.71 -20.20
N ARG A 12 -13.12 1.15 -18.99
CA ARG A 12 -13.81 -0.10 -18.66
C ARG A 12 -14.98 0.10 -17.71
N TRP A 13 -14.89 1.04 -16.78
CA TRP A 13 -15.79 1.14 -15.64
C TRP A 13 -16.82 2.26 -15.75
N LYS A 14 -16.74 3.11 -16.78
CA LYS A 14 -17.72 4.18 -17.00
C LYS A 14 -19.13 3.62 -17.22
N GLY A 15 -20.10 4.21 -16.52
CA GLY A 15 -21.52 3.85 -16.64
C GLY A 15 -21.96 2.70 -15.72
N LYS A 16 -21.03 2.10 -14.98
CA LYS A 16 -21.33 1.14 -13.91
C LYS A 16 -21.83 1.86 -12.66
N ASN A 17 -22.82 1.29 -12.00
CA ASN A 17 -23.32 1.81 -10.73
C ASN A 17 -22.46 1.34 -9.55
N ALA A 18 -22.68 1.91 -8.36
CA ALA A 18 -21.87 1.62 -7.19
C ALA A 18 -21.94 0.15 -6.73
N GLU A 19 -23.10 -0.51 -6.86
CA GLU A 19 -23.29 -1.92 -6.48
C GLU A 19 -22.49 -2.83 -7.42
N GLU A 20 -22.60 -2.61 -8.74
CA GLU A 20 -21.82 -3.32 -9.75
C GLU A 20 -20.30 -3.18 -9.54
N LEU A 21 -19.83 -2.01 -9.12
CA LEU A 21 -18.42 -1.76 -8.86
C LEU A 21 -17.96 -2.39 -7.54
N THR A 22 -18.80 -2.38 -6.51
CA THR A 22 -18.49 -2.93 -5.18
C THR A 22 -18.34 -4.45 -5.22
N ASP A 23 -19.12 -5.13 -6.05
CA ASP A 23 -19.06 -6.59 -6.18
C ASP A 23 -17.99 -7.07 -7.19
N SER A 24 -17.30 -6.14 -7.86
CA SER A 24 -16.33 -6.43 -8.92
C SER A 24 -14.90 -6.51 -8.38
N VAL A 25 -14.37 -7.72 -8.25
CA VAL A 25 -12.95 -7.94 -7.91
C VAL A 25 -12.03 -7.32 -8.97
N GLU A 26 -12.42 -7.37 -10.25
CA GLU A 26 -11.67 -6.80 -11.34
C GLU A 26 -11.58 -5.27 -11.27
N PHE A 27 -12.60 -4.60 -10.74
CA PHE A 27 -12.57 -3.14 -10.56
C PHE A 27 -11.48 -2.75 -9.56
N PHE A 28 -11.45 -3.41 -8.40
CA PHE A 28 -10.42 -3.16 -7.41
C PHE A 28 -9.03 -3.58 -7.91
N ARG A 29 -8.92 -4.66 -8.69
CA ARG A 29 -7.65 -5.04 -9.32
C ARG A 29 -7.14 -3.94 -10.25
N ASP A 30 -8.00 -3.38 -11.11
CA ASP A 30 -7.63 -2.28 -12.01
C ASP A 30 -7.24 -1.00 -11.24
N ILE A 31 -7.80 -0.76 -10.06
CA ILE A 31 -7.35 0.29 -9.14
C ILE A 31 -5.95 -0.03 -8.63
N VAL A 32 -5.73 -1.22 -8.06
CA VAL A 32 -4.45 -1.63 -7.44
C VAL A 32 -3.31 -1.62 -8.46
N THR A 33 -3.50 -2.22 -9.64
CA THR A 33 -2.44 -2.37 -10.66
C THR A 33 -2.46 -1.29 -11.74
N GLY A 34 -3.35 -0.31 -11.62
CA GLY A 34 -3.52 0.74 -12.62
C GLY A 34 -2.25 1.58 -12.83
N PRO A 35 -2.03 2.16 -14.04
CA PRO A 35 -0.82 2.89 -14.41
C PRO A 35 -0.82 4.34 -13.87
N PHE A 36 -1.13 4.51 -12.61
CA PHE A 36 -1.19 5.79 -11.91
C PHE A 36 -0.72 5.59 -10.47
N GLU A 37 -0.19 6.66 -9.89
CA GLU A 37 0.31 6.62 -8.52
C GLU A 37 -0.88 6.60 -7.55
N LYS A 38 -0.69 5.90 -6.42
CA LYS A 38 -1.67 5.87 -5.34
C LYS A 38 -1.01 6.33 -4.06
N PHE A 39 -1.79 7.03 -3.26
CA PHE A 39 -1.39 7.48 -1.94
C PHE A 39 -2.37 6.93 -0.91
N ILE A 40 -1.84 6.23 0.10
CA ILE A 40 -2.62 5.60 1.16
C ILE A 40 -2.18 6.20 2.47
N GLN A 41 -3.13 6.75 3.22
CA GLN A 41 -2.91 7.25 4.58
C GLN A 41 -3.61 6.33 5.58
N VAL A 42 -2.83 5.70 6.44
CA VAL A 42 -3.33 4.89 7.56
C VAL A 42 -3.20 5.71 8.83
N LYS A 43 -4.32 6.22 9.35
CA LYS A 43 -4.36 7.05 10.56
C LYS A 43 -4.71 6.21 11.79
N MET A 44 -3.91 6.32 12.83
CA MET A 44 -4.06 5.53 14.04
C MET A 44 -5.19 6.07 14.91
N ILE A 45 -6.20 5.25 15.19
CA ILE A 45 -7.25 5.53 16.18
C ILE A 45 -6.76 5.15 17.59
N LEU A 46 -6.10 3.99 17.69
CA LEU A 46 -5.47 3.49 18.91
C LEU A 46 -3.95 3.42 18.71
N PRO A 47 -3.17 3.51 19.80
CA PRO A 47 -1.72 3.42 19.69
C PRO A 47 -1.28 2.04 19.17
N LEU A 48 -0.30 2.03 18.28
CA LEU A 48 0.35 0.82 17.75
C LEU A 48 1.85 1.04 17.66
N THR A 49 2.65 0.02 17.98
CA THR A 49 4.06 0.03 17.60
C THR A 49 4.20 -0.30 16.12
N GLY A 50 5.30 0.13 15.51
CA GLY A 50 5.62 -0.22 14.13
C GLY A 50 5.65 -1.73 13.93
N LYS A 51 6.21 -2.48 14.89
CA LYS A 51 6.20 -3.95 14.90
C LYS A 51 4.79 -4.55 14.87
N GLN A 52 3.87 -4.07 15.73
CA GLN A 52 2.50 -4.60 15.77
C GLN A 52 1.77 -4.38 14.45
N TYR A 53 1.97 -3.23 13.82
CA TYR A 53 1.40 -2.93 12.51
C TYR A 53 2.04 -3.78 11.41
N SER A 54 3.38 -3.75 11.32
CA SER A 54 4.11 -4.32 10.19
C SER A 54 4.06 -5.84 10.16
N GLU A 55 4.09 -6.52 11.31
CA GLU A 55 3.97 -7.99 11.36
C GLU A 55 2.63 -8.45 10.78
N LYS A 56 1.54 -7.72 11.02
CA LYS A 56 0.24 -8.11 10.48
C LYS A 56 0.12 -7.88 8.97
N VAL A 57 0.72 -6.80 8.47
CA VAL A 57 0.80 -6.55 7.03
C VAL A 57 1.63 -7.64 6.36
N VAL A 58 2.80 -7.97 6.90
CA VAL A 58 3.68 -9.02 6.37
C VAL A 58 3.01 -10.38 6.37
N GLU A 59 2.29 -10.74 7.44
CA GLU A 59 1.52 -11.99 7.50
C GLU A 59 0.53 -12.09 6.34
N ASN A 60 -0.23 -11.03 6.06
CA ASN A 60 -1.21 -10.99 4.98
C ASN A 60 -0.54 -11.09 3.60
N CYS A 61 0.51 -10.31 3.33
CA CYS A 61 1.22 -10.35 2.06
C CYS A 61 1.84 -11.73 1.80
N ALA A 62 2.50 -12.31 2.81
CA ALA A 62 3.10 -13.63 2.69
C ALA A 62 2.05 -14.72 2.47
N ALA A 63 0.90 -14.64 3.16
CA ALA A 63 -0.20 -15.59 2.98
C ALA A 63 -0.77 -15.52 1.56
N TYR A 64 -1.03 -14.31 1.05
CA TYR A 64 -1.51 -14.10 -0.31
C TYR A 64 -0.54 -14.67 -1.35
N TRP A 65 0.75 -14.31 -1.28
CA TRP A 65 1.75 -14.79 -2.24
C TRP A 65 1.96 -16.30 -2.17
N LYS A 66 1.91 -16.91 -0.98
CA LYS A 66 1.96 -18.37 -0.84
C LYS A 66 0.75 -19.03 -1.51
N ALA A 67 -0.45 -18.46 -1.33
CA ALA A 67 -1.67 -19.01 -1.92
C ALA A 67 -1.66 -19.00 -3.45
N ILE A 68 -1.04 -17.97 -4.07
CA ILE A 68 -0.92 -17.88 -5.53
C ILE A 68 0.39 -18.47 -6.08
N GLY A 69 1.24 -19.07 -5.23
CA GLY A 69 2.51 -19.67 -5.64
C GLY A 69 3.60 -18.66 -6.06
N ALA A 70 3.49 -17.41 -5.62
CA ALA A 70 4.41 -16.31 -5.96
C ALA A 70 5.44 -15.98 -4.88
N TYR A 71 5.43 -16.67 -3.73
CA TYR A 71 6.34 -16.37 -2.62
C TYR A 71 7.76 -16.90 -2.88
N SER A 72 8.69 -16.03 -3.28
CA SER A 72 10.11 -16.34 -3.50
C SER A 72 11.04 -15.63 -2.52
N ASP A 73 12.36 -15.82 -2.68
CA ASP A 73 13.38 -15.11 -1.91
C ASP A 73 13.34 -13.59 -2.12
N ALA A 74 12.85 -13.12 -3.28
CA ALA A 74 12.68 -11.69 -3.55
C ALA A 74 11.57 -11.10 -2.69
N GLU A 75 10.41 -11.76 -2.63
CA GLU A 75 9.28 -11.41 -1.76
C GLU A 75 9.70 -11.42 -0.29
N ALA A 76 10.41 -12.47 0.15
CA ALA A 76 10.90 -12.55 1.52
C ALA A 76 11.81 -11.37 1.90
N LYS A 77 12.80 -11.03 1.05
CA LYS A 77 13.69 -9.88 1.27
C LYS A 77 12.96 -8.55 1.28
N ALA A 78 11.91 -8.41 0.47
CA ALA A 78 11.09 -7.20 0.45
C ALA A 78 10.30 -7.06 1.76
N LEU A 79 9.78 -8.17 2.31
CA LEU A 79 9.10 -8.18 3.60
C LEU A 79 10.06 -7.92 4.76
N ASP A 80 11.28 -8.45 4.73
CA ASP A 80 12.30 -8.16 5.75
C ASP A 80 12.63 -6.66 5.79
N LYS A 81 12.85 -6.04 4.63
CA LYS A 81 13.03 -4.58 4.52
C LYS A 81 11.82 -3.80 5.03
N PHE A 82 10.62 -4.28 4.73
CA PHE A 82 9.40 -3.67 5.25
C PHE A 82 9.38 -3.73 6.79
N LEU A 83 9.74 -4.86 7.41
CA LEU A 83 9.81 -4.96 8.87
C LEU A 83 10.88 -4.03 9.46
N GLU A 84 12.05 -3.92 8.83
CA GLU A 84 13.15 -3.03 9.26
C GLU A 84 12.71 -1.57 9.30
N VAL A 85 11.98 -1.10 8.27
CA VAL A 85 11.48 0.28 8.19
C VAL A 85 10.58 0.66 9.37
N PHE A 86 9.86 -0.31 9.95
CA PHE A 86 8.95 -0.10 11.08
C PHE A 86 9.55 -0.46 12.44
N GLN A 87 10.78 -0.99 12.49
CA GLN A 87 11.33 -1.62 13.69
C GLN A 87 11.41 -0.69 14.90
N THR A 88 11.76 0.58 14.66
CA THR A 88 11.93 1.61 15.71
C THR A 88 10.73 2.53 15.88
N GLU A 89 9.66 2.31 15.11
CA GLU A 89 8.53 3.24 15.04
C GLU A 89 7.47 2.96 16.11
N SER A 90 6.76 4.03 16.48
CA SER A 90 5.60 3.97 17.37
C SER A 90 4.61 5.06 16.98
N PHE A 91 3.34 4.67 16.89
CA PHE A 91 2.27 5.48 16.36
C PHE A 91 1.23 5.76 17.45
N PRO A 92 1.26 6.94 18.09
CA PRO A 92 0.17 7.36 18.97
C PRO A 92 -1.12 7.60 18.18
N PRO A 93 -2.28 7.74 18.85
CA PRO A 93 -3.50 8.20 18.19
C PRO A 93 -3.28 9.50 17.43
N GLY A 94 -3.78 9.55 16.19
CA GLY A 94 -3.61 10.69 15.29
C GLY A 94 -2.37 10.64 14.40
N ALA A 95 -1.34 9.85 14.75
CA ALA A 95 -0.23 9.60 13.84
C ALA A 95 -0.70 8.89 12.57
N SER A 96 0.04 9.03 11.48
CA SER A 96 -0.24 8.37 10.21
C SER A 96 0.98 7.66 9.63
N ILE A 97 0.73 6.52 9.00
CA ILE A 97 1.65 5.87 8.07
C ILE A 97 1.17 6.23 6.66
N LEU A 98 2.10 6.68 5.82
CA LEU A 98 1.82 7.13 4.46
C LEU A 98 2.52 6.19 3.50
N PHE A 99 1.78 5.68 2.52
CA PHE A 99 2.32 4.86 1.44
C PHE A 99 2.10 5.56 0.12
N THR A 100 3.16 5.71 -0.67
CA THR A 100 3.06 6.09 -2.07
C THR A 100 3.45 4.90 -2.93
N GLN A 101 2.47 4.38 -3.66
CA GLN A 101 2.67 3.32 -4.64
C GLN A 101 2.96 3.95 -6.00
N ALA A 102 4.22 3.88 -6.44
CA ALA A 102 4.61 4.38 -7.74
C ALA A 102 4.11 3.43 -8.86
N PRO A 103 3.69 3.96 -10.03
CA PRO A 103 3.24 3.14 -11.16
C PRO A 103 4.30 2.13 -11.66
N LEU A 104 5.58 2.45 -11.43
CA LEU A 104 6.73 1.66 -11.84
C LEU A 104 7.09 0.54 -10.86
N GLY A 105 6.35 0.40 -9.74
CA GLY A 105 6.47 -0.72 -8.83
C GLY A 105 7.38 -0.51 -7.63
N SER A 106 7.42 0.72 -7.09
CA SER A 106 8.07 1.02 -5.81
C SER A 106 7.05 1.47 -4.77
N LEU A 107 7.37 1.20 -3.50
CA LEU A 107 6.57 1.61 -2.35
C LEU A 107 7.40 2.58 -1.50
N THR A 108 7.04 3.86 -1.52
CA THR A 108 7.59 4.85 -0.60
C THR A 108 6.79 4.83 0.69
N ILE A 109 7.48 4.83 1.83
CA ILE A 109 6.89 4.77 3.16
C ILE A 109 7.32 6.03 3.91
N SER A 110 6.36 6.72 4.51
CA SER A 110 6.61 7.88 5.36
C SER A 110 5.80 7.79 6.64
N PHE A 111 6.29 8.45 7.69
CA PHE A 111 5.61 8.53 8.97
C PHE A 111 5.37 9.98 9.36
N THR A 112 4.20 10.25 9.92
CA THR A 112 3.90 11.56 10.50
C THR A 112 3.20 11.40 11.84
N LYS A 113 3.50 12.30 12.78
CA LYS A 113 2.85 12.36 14.10
C LYS A 113 1.64 13.30 14.10
N ASP A 114 1.45 14.06 13.03
CA ASP A 114 0.36 15.00 12.82
C ASP A 114 -0.28 14.75 11.43
N ASP A 115 -1.07 15.71 10.94
CA ASP A 115 -1.73 15.64 9.64
C ASP A 115 -0.87 16.20 8.48
N SER A 116 0.41 16.52 8.73
CA SER A 116 1.33 16.96 7.67
C SER A 116 1.80 15.79 6.80
N ILE A 117 1.97 16.06 5.51
CA ILE A 117 2.59 15.13 4.56
C ILE A 117 4.07 15.52 4.48
N PRO A 118 5.01 14.64 4.90
CA PRO A 118 6.44 14.91 4.81
C PRO A 118 6.88 15.08 3.35
N GLU A 119 7.76 16.05 3.10
CA GLU A 119 8.34 16.27 1.76
C GLU A 119 9.26 15.12 1.31
N VAL A 120 9.83 14.37 2.26
CA VAL A 120 10.78 13.28 2.00
C VAL A 120 10.27 11.99 2.64
N GLY A 121 10.27 10.91 1.85
CA GLY A 121 9.94 9.57 2.34
C GLY A 121 10.97 9.02 3.32
N SER A 122 10.49 8.29 4.32
CA SER A 122 11.36 7.62 5.31
C SER A 122 12.13 6.45 4.70
N ALA A 123 11.50 5.74 3.75
CA ALA A 123 12.14 4.66 3.00
C ALA A 123 11.46 4.46 1.63
N VAL A 124 12.19 3.82 0.70
CA VAL A 124 11.66 3.37 -0.59
C VAL A 124 12.01 1.90 -0.77
N ILE A 125 11.00 1.07 -1.05
CA ILE A 125 11.17 -0.35 -1.36
C ILE A 125 10.85 -0.57 -2.83
N GLU A 126 11.90 -0.83 -3.62
CA GLU A 126 11.82 -1.17 -5.05
C GLU A 126 11.38 -2.64 -5.22
N HIS A 127 10.08 -2.90 -5.05
CA HIS A 127 9.51 -4.23 -5.18
C HIS A 127 8.04 -4.18 -5.61
N LYS A 128 7.79 -4.38 -6.91
CA LYS A 128 6.45 -4.21 -7.50
C LYS A 128 5.38 -5.07 -6.81
N PRO A 129 5.59 -6.38 -6.58
CA PRO A 129 4.58 -7.18 -5.90
C PRO A 129 4.22 -6.66 -4.51
N LEU A 130 5.20 -6.13 -3.76
CA LEU A 130 4.94 -5.58 -2.41
C LEU A 130 4.16 -4.28 -2.50
N SER A 131 4.44 -3.46 -3.51
CA SER A 131 3.71 -2.20 -3.74
C SER A 131 2.24 -2.43 -4.13
N GLU A 132 1.88 -3.63 -4.58
CA GLU A 132 0.54 -4.03 -5.05
C GLU A 132 -0.13 -5.08 -4.13
N ALA A 133 0.46 -5.39 -2.97
CA ALA A 133 0.05 -6.47 -2.08
C ALA A 133 -1.11 -6.11 -1.13
#